data_AF-A0A1R1YM43-F1
#
_entry.id   AF-A0A1R1YM43-F1
#
_cell.length_a   1.000
_cell.length_b   1.000
_cell.length_c   1.000
_cell.angle_alpha   90.00
_cell.angle_beta   90.00
_cell.angle_gamma   90.00
#
_symmetry.space_group_name_H-M   'P 1'
#
loop_
_entity.id
_entity.type
_entity.pdbx_description
1 polymer ?
#
loop_
_entity_poly.entity_id
_entity_poly.type
_entity_poly.pdbx_seq_one_letter_code
_entity_poly.pdbx_strand_id
1 'polypeptide(L)' 'MMEQQAETQATMSQDQLKILTDMVQQLLRERELTDLTVYPELIEALPSIEEDFFRTPLTEEERKIAIHSCPKT' A
#
# COMPACT_ATOMS: atom_id res chain seq x y z
N MET A 1 19.33 20.89 -28.50
CA MET A 1 20.14 19.88 -27.76
C MET A 1 20.04 20.01 -26.24
N MET A 2 19.54 21.10 -25.65
CA MET A 2 19.40 21.20 -24.17
C MET A 2 18.17 20.45 -23.61
N GLU A 3 17.07 20.34 -24.36
CA GLU A 3 15.84 19.68 -23.90
C GLU A 3 16.01 18.17 -23.68
N GLN A 4 16.74 17.46 -24.57
CA GLN A 4 16.98 16.03 -24.40
C GLN A 4 17.78 15.69 -23.12
N GLN A 5 18.66 16.60 -22.68
CA GLN A 5 19.43 16.41 -21.44
C GLN A 5 18.53 16.55 -20.20
N ALA A 6 17.55 17.47 -20.23
CA ALA A 6 16.59 17.67 -19.15
C ALA A 6 15.62 16.47 -19.02
N GLU A 7 15.16 15.91 -20.14
CA GLU A 7 14.29 14.73 -20.16
C GLU A 7 14.99 13.47 -19.62
N THR A 8 16.26 13.28 -19.99
CA THR A 8 17.07 12.14 -19.51
C THR A 8 17.35 12.26 -18.00
N GLN A 9 17.60 13.48 -17.51
CA GLN A 9 17.79 13.74 -16.08
C GLN A 9 16.49 13.56 -15.28
N ALA A 10 15.34 13.93 -15.85
CA ALA A 10 14.03 13.75 -15.23
C ALA A 10 13.64 12.27 -15.10
N THR A 11 13.90 11.45 -16.13
CA THR A 11 13.67 10.00 -16.08
C THR A 11 14.53 9.31 -15.03
N MET A 12 15.83 9.62 -14.96
CA MET A 12 16.70 9.09 -13.91
C MET A 12 16.27 9.51 -12.49
N SER A 13 15.70 10.70 -12.35
CA SER A 13 15.15 11.17 -11.06
C SER A 13 13.85 10.46 -10.71
N GLN A 14 12.98 10.23 -11.69
CA GLN A 14 11.74 9.47 -11.52
C GLN A 14 12.01 8.01 -11.12
N ASP A 15 12.97 7.36 -11.77
CA ASP A 15 13.36 5.98 -11.45
C ASP A 15 13.88 5.87 -10.00
N GLN A 16 14.68 6.83 -9.55
CA GLN A 16 15.13 6.89 -8.16
C GLN A 16 13.97 7.10 -7.18
N LEU A 17 13.01 7.98 -7.50
CA LEU A 17 11.81 8.18 -6.66
C LEU A 17 10.94 6.94 -6.59
N LYS A 18 10.83 6.19 -7.69
CA LYS A 18 10.10 4.92 -7.72
C LYS A 18 10.77 3.87 -6.83
N ILE A 19 12.09 3.71 -6.94
CA ILE A 19 12.86 2.81 -6.07
C ILE A 19 12.68 3.20 -4.60
N LEU A 20 12.77 4.49 -4.28
CA LEU A 20 12.55 4.98 -2.91
C LEU A 20 11.14 4.67 -2.41
N THR A 21 10.13 4.83 -3.27
CA THR A 21 8.73 4.52 -2.93
C THR A 21 8.54 3.04 -2.66
N ASP A 22 9.11 2.16 -3.49
CA ASP A 22 9.03 0.71 -3.33
C ASP A 22 9.73 0.27 -2.02
N MET A 23 10.89 0.84 -1.71
CA MET A 23 11.59 0.58 -0.44
C MET A 23 10.79 1.02 0.77
N VAL A 24 10.17 2.20 0.72
CA VAL A 24 9.31 2.71 1.80
C VAL A 24 8.08 1.83 1.97
N GLN A 25 7.44 1.39 0.89
CA GLN A 25 6.31 0.46 0.94
C GLN A 25 6.71 -0.88 1.57
N GLN A 26 7.89 -1.41 1.23
CA GLN A 26 8.39 -2.65 1.83
C GLN A 26 8.65 -2.49 3.34
N LEU A 27 9.27 -1.39 3.76
CA LEU A 27 9.51 -1.11 5.19
C LEU A 27 8.20 -0.93 5.98
N LEU A 28 7.21 -0.26 5.39
CA LEU A 28 5.89 -0.10 6.00
C LEU A 28 5.17 -1.44 6.13
N ARG A 29 5.24 -2.30 5.10
CA ARG A 29 4.70 -3.66 5.12
C ARG A 29 5.27 -4.50 6.27
N GLU A 30 6.59 -4.51 6.43
CA GLU A 30 7.25 -5.27 7.50
C GLU A 30 6.83 -4.79 8.91
N ARG A 31 6.62 -3.48 9.07
CA ARG A 31 6.15 -2.88 10.33
C ARG A 31 4.70 -3.21 10.64
N GLU A 32 3.83 -3.22 9.64
CA GLU A 32 2.41 -3.51 9.85
C GLU A 32 2.15 -5.01 10.07
N LEU A 33 3.00 -5.89 9.52
CA LEU A 33 2.93 -7.32 9.77
C LEU A 33 3.17 -7.63 11.27
N THR A 34 4.07 -6.87 11.90
CA THR A 34 4.35 -7.03 13.33
C THR A 34 3.11 -6.71 14.19
N ASP A 35 2.28 -5.76 13.80
CA ASP A 35 1.02 -5.46 14.50
C ASP A 35 -0.02 -6.59 14.30
N LEU A 36 -0.08 -7.18 13.10
CA LEU A 36 -1.00 -8.27 12.79
C LEU A 36 -0.60 -9.58 13.49
N THR A 37 0.69 -9.83 13.71
CA THR A 37 1.18 -11.05 14.40
C THR A 37 0.70 -11.17 15.86
N VAL A 38 0.20 -10.08 16.45
CA VAL A 38 -0.44 -10.09 17.78
C VAL A 38 -1.80 -10.81 17.75
N TYR A 39 -2.38 -10.99 16.56
CA TYR A 39 -3.68 -11.63 16.32
C TYR A 39 -3.54 -12.88 15.45
N PRO A 40 -2.92 -13.96 15.94
CA PRO A 40 -2.70 -15.18 15.14
C PRO A 40 -4.01 -15.80 14.65
N GLU A 41 -5.06 -15.78 15.48
CA GLU A 41 -6.39 -16.28 15.12
C GLU A 41 -7.00 -15.52 13.92
N LEU A 42 -6.68 -14.23 13.77
CA LEU A 42 -7.16 -13.41 12.66
C LEU A 42 -6.47 -13.78 11.34
N ILE A 43 -5.16 -14.03 11.40
CA ILE A 43 -4.38 -14.51 10.25
C ILE A 43 -4.90 -15.89 9.81
N GLU A 44 -5.18 -16.79 10.76
CA GLU A 44 -5.72 -18.11 10.46
C GLU A 44 -7.14 -18.06 9.87
N ALA A 45 -8.01 -17.22 10.43
CA ALA A 45 -9.38 -17.08 9.96
C ALA A 45 -9.48 -16.35 8.61
N LEU A 46 -8.56 -15.43 8.33
CA LEU A 46 -8.53 -14.62 7.12
C LEU A 46 -7.11 -14.56 6.53
N PRO A 47 -6.65 -15.61 5.82
CA PRO A 47 -5.29 -15.64 5.27
C PRO A 47 -5.00 -14.51 4.28
N SER A 48 -6.03 -13.98 3.60
CA SER A 48 -5.89 -12.84 2.68
C SER A 48 -5.68 -11.50 3.39
N ILE A 49 -5.86 -11.43 4.72
CA ILE A 49 -5.76 -10.18 5.46
C ILE A 49 -4.35 -9.61 5.43
N GLU A 50 -3.32 -10.45 5.32
CA GLU A 50 -1.95 -9.96 5.14
C GLU A 50 -1.88 -9.07 3.90
N GLU A 51 -2.37 -9.49 2.74
CA GLU A 51 -2.30 -8.66 1.53
C GLU A 51 -3.19 -7.40 1.57
N ASP A 52 -4.32 -7.45 2.30
CA ASP A 52 -5.28 -6.35 2.39
C ASP A 52 -4.92 -5.31 3.45
N PHE A 53 -4.23 -5.72 4.52
CA PHE A 53 -3.82 -4.82 5.62
C PHE A 53 -2.80 -3.79 5.15
N PHE A 54 -1.93 -4.16 4.20
CA PHE A 54 -0.89 -3.30 3.63
C PHE A 54 -1.35 -2.41 2.47
N ARG A 55 -2.66 -2.38 2.17
CA ARG A 55 -3.20 -1.53 1.11
C ARG A 55 -3.32 -0.09 1.60
N THR A 56 -3.31 0.84 0.65
CA THR A 56 -3.64 2.23 0.92
C THR A 56 -4.94 2.30 1.73
N PRO A 57 -4.97 3.04 2.86
CA PRO A 57 -6.20 3.22 3.62
C PRO A 57 -7.33 3.68 2.71
N LEU A 58 -8.50 3.08 2.86
CA LEU A 58 -9.68 3.52 2.12
C LEU A 58 -9.97 4.99 2.41
N THR A 59 -10.33 5.73 1.37
CA THR A 59 -10.88 7.07 1.54
C THR A 59 -12.20 7.01 2.31
N GLU A 60 -12.60 8.13 2.91
CA GLU A 60 -13.84 8.17 3.69
C GLU A 60 -15.08 7.76 2.89
N GLU A 61 -15.14 8.14 1.60
CA GLU A 61 -16.23 7.77 0.71
C GLU A 61 -16.24 6.27 0.42
N GLU A 62 -15.08 5.67 0.11
CA GLU A 62 -14.95 4.22 -0.11
C GLU A 62 -15.31 3.44 1.14
N ARG A 63 -14.86 3.90 2.31
CA ARG A 63 -15.20 3.31 3.61
C ARG A 63 -16.72 3.31 3.82
N LYS A 64 -17.37 4.43 3.53
CA LYS A 64 -18.82 4.59 3.68
C LYS A 64 -19.60 3.66 2.75
N ILE A 65 -19.16 3.53 1.50
CA ILE A 65 -19.75 2.60 0.53
C ILE A 65 -19.60 1.16 1.01
N ALA A 66 -18.38 0.74 1.39
CA ALA A 66 -18.12 -0.62 1.85
C ALA A 66 -19.00 -1.00 3.07
N ILE A 67 -19.07 -0.13 4.07
CA ILE A 67 -19.89 -0.35 5.27
C ILE A 67 -21.38 -0.46 4.93
N HIS A 68 -21.90 0.41 4.06
CA HIS A 68 -23.33 0.42 3.72
C HIS A 68 -23.72 -0.62 2.67
N SER A 69 -22.76 -1.16 1.92
CA SER A 69 -22.96 -2.24 0.96
C SER A 69 -23.11 -3.62 1.61
N CYS A 70 -22.70 -3.76 2.87
CA CYS A 70 -22.79 -5.04 3.56
C CYS A 70 -24.27 -5.42 3.76
N PRO A 71 -24.70 -6.62 3.33
CA PRO A 71 -26.09 -7.05 3.46
C PRO A 71 -26.48 -7.08 4.94
N LYS A 72 -27.60 -6.43 5.28
CA LYS A 72 -28.24 -6.66 6.58
C LYS A 72 -28.99 -7.99 6.51
N THR A 73 -28.34 -9.06 6.95
CA THR A 73 -29.01 -10.34 7.31
C THR A 73 -29.77 -10.21 8.61
#